data_AF-A0A3R7I5S1-F1
#
_entry.id   AF-A0A3R7I5S1-F1
#
_cell.length_a   1.000
_cell.length_b   1.000
_cell.length_c   1.000
_cell.angle_alpha   90.00
_cell.angle_beta   90.00
_cell.angle_gamma   90.00
#
_symmetry.space_group_name_H-M   'P 1'
#
loop_
_entity.id
_entity.type
_entity.pdbx_description
1 polymer ?
#
loop_
_entity_poly.entity_id
_entity_poly.type
_entity_poly.pdbx_seq_one_letter_code
_entity_poly.pdbx_strand_id
1 'polypeptide(L)'
;MEQDLELRSAVSMIINAGYQLDREAFEFLEDASKRLDINRLVKSIIEEVSKLPNKPLLINRELLEKKASELWSSEAAQKSMVTGKTGFQPFAKEVEADLTVLEDPAEKLSGTGSLNEYIEYFKDRFKKLSRILNRRVDVRNAVTIVEAFKAPVKSEVKIICMVTEKRESSRGIFIQVEDLEANATIFVPSNNHEVFRKGQRLVLDQVVCFSIVKGERNFFIAKDILLPDIPMRKPNLSPTPVYAALLSDLHVGSS
;
A
#
# COMPACT_ATOMS: atom_id res chain seq x y z
N MET A 1 -31.01 -8.89 -7.42
CA MET A 1 -31.70 -8.72 -8.72
C MET A 1 -31.22 -9.77 -9.72
N GLU A 2 -29.91 -9.97 -9.85
CA GLU A 2 -29.30 -10.94 -10.78
C GLU A 2 -29.60 -12.41 -10.44
N GLN A 3 -29.56 -12.79 -9.16
CA GLN A 3 -29.88 -14.15 -8.68
C GLN A 3 -31.34 -14.59 -8.94
N ASP A 4 -32.30 -13.65 -8.90
CA ASP A 4 -33.72 -13.91 -9.19
C ASP A 4 -33.95 -14.13 -10.71
N LEU A 5 -33.13 -13.49 -11.57
CA LEU A 5 -33.17 -13.71 -13.01
C LEU A 5 -32.63 -15.09 -13.40
N GLU A 6 -31.55 -15.54 -12.75
CA GLU A 6 -30.97 -16.86 -13.02
C GLU A 6 -31.88 -18.00 -12.55
N LEU A 7 -32.51 -17.88 -11.39
CA LEU A 7 -33.47 -18.87 -10.90
C LEU A 7 -34.69 -18.97 -11.84
N ARG A 8 -35.22 -17.84 -12.30
CA ARG A 8 -36.33 -17.82 -13.28
C ARG A 8 -35.95 -18.44 -14.62
N SER A 9 -34.74 -18.18 -15.10
CA SER A 9 -34.20 -18.80 -16.31
C SER A 9 -34.10 -20.32 -16.16
N ALA A 10 -33.52 -20.78 -15.06
CA ALA A 10 -33.37 -22.20 -14.76
C ALA A 10 -34.71 -22.94 -14.69
N VAL A 11 -35.69 -22.37 -13.99
CA VAL A 11 -37.05 -22.93 -13.89
C VAL A 11 -37.74 -22.94 -15.24
N SER A 12 -37.59 -21.88 -16.04
CA SER A 12 -38.15 -21.83 -17.40
C SER A 12 -37.54 -22.89 -18.32
N MET A 13 -36.24 -23.20 -18.19
CA MET A 13 -35.60 -24.27 -18.97
C MET A 13 -36.19 -25.65 -18.66
N ILE A 14 -36.50 -25.92 -17.40
CA ILE A 14 -37.07 -27.20 -16.96
C ILE A 14 -38.49 -27.37 -17.52
N ILE A 15 -39.32 -26.33 -17.40
CA ILE A 15 -40.70 -26.34 -17.90
C ILE A 15 -40.72 -26.46 -19.43
N ASN A 16 -39.87 -25.71 -20.13
CA ASN A 16 -39.78 -25.78 -21.60
C ASN A 16 -39.28 -27.13 -22.11
N ALA A 17 -38.48 -27.83 -21.30
CA ALA A 17 -38.05 -29.20 -21.58
C ALA A 17 -39.14 -30.26 -21.27
N GLY A 18 -40.30 -29.85 -20.76
CA GLY A 18 -41.46 -30.71 -20.52
C GLY A 18 -41.51 -31.37 -19.14
N TYR A 19 -40.72 -30.89 -18.19
CA TYR A 19 -40.63 -31.45 -16.84
C TYR A 19 -41.28 -30.53 -15.80
N GLN A 20 -41.80 -31.12 -14.73
CA GLN A 20 -42.33 -30.42 -13.56
C GLN A 20 -41.33 -30.50 -12.41
N LEU A 21 -41.33 -29.49 -11.54
CA LEU A 21 -40.56 -29.47 -10.30
C LEU A 21 -41.51 -29.70 -9.13
N ASP A 22 -41.11 -30.57 -8.20
CA ASP A 22 -41.77 -30.58 -6.90
C ASP A 22 -41.34 -29.37 -6.05
N ARG A 23 -42.07 -29.13 -4.97
CA ARG A 23 -41.81 -28.00 -4.08
C ARG A 23 -40.42 -28.07 -3.46
N GLU A 24 -40.00 -29.27 -3.07
CA GLU A 24 -38.72 -29.50 -2.38
C GLU A 24 -37.52 -29.31 -3.31
N ALA A 25 -37.67 -29.63 -4.60
CA ALA A 25 -36.71 -29.39 -5.67
C ALA A 25 -36.58 -27.89 -5.97
N PHE A 26 -37.68 -27.15 -5.98
CA PHE A 26 -37.64 -25.69 -6.15
C PHE A 26 -36.91 -25.01 -4.98
N GLU A 27 -37.25 -25.38 -3.73
CA GLU A 27 -36.60 -24.85 -2.52
C GLU A 27 -35.09 -25.18 -2.53
N PHE A 28 -34.70 -26.37 -3.01
CA PHE A 28 -33.30 -26.73 -3.19
C PHE A 28 -32.59 -25.87 -4.25
N LEU A 29 -33.23 -25.59 -5.40
CA LEU A 29 -32.67 -24.72 -6.43
C LEU A 29 -32.50 -23.28 -5.93
N GLU A 30 -33.46 -22.77 -5.15
CA GLU A 30 -33.37 -21.45 -4.54
C GLU A 30 -32.19 -21.34 -3.57
N ASP A 31 -31.94 -22.36 -2.74
CA ASP A 31 -30.78 -22.38 -1.85
C ASP A 31 -29.45 -22.63 -2.58
N ALA A 32 -29.46 -23.44 -3.64
CA ALA A 32 -28.30 -23.68 -4.48
C ALA A 32 -27.88 -22.43 -5.28
N SER A 33 -28.84 -21.55 -5.63
CA SER A 33 -28.59 -20.27 -6.33
C SER A 33 -27.56 -19.38 -5.64
N LYS A 34 -27.46 -19.47 -4.31
CA LYS A 34 -26.58 -18.64 -3.50
C LYS A 34 -25.13 -19.10 -3.57
N ARG A 35 -24.86 -20.31 -4.07
CA ARG A 35 -23.56 -20.99 -3.98
C ARG A 35 -23.06 -21.54 -5.32
N LEU A 36 -23.92 -21.73 -6.31
CA LEU A 36 -23.58 -22.44 -7.55
C LEU A 36 -24.27 -21.81 -8.78
N ASP A 37 -23.68 -22.02 -9.96
CA ASP A 37 -24.32 -21.75 -11.25
C ASP A 37 -25.41 -22.80 -11.53
N ILE A 38 -26.67 -22.40 -11.30
CA ILE A 38 -27.84 -23.27 -11.43
C ILE A 38 -28.12 -23.66 -12.88
N ASN A 39 -27.86 -22.76 -13.84
CA ASN A 39 -28.19 -23.03 -15.24
C ASN A 39 -27.38 -24.23 -15.76
N ARG A 40 -26.13 -24.39 -15.29
CA ARG A 40 -25.29 -25.54 -15.60
C ARG A 40 -25.82 -26.84 -14.98
N LEU A 41 -26.25 -26.79 -13.71
CA LEU A 41 -26.87 -27.92 -13.02
C LEU A 41 -28.13 -28.40 -13.76
N VAL A 42 -29.01 -27.47 -14.13
CA VAL A 42 -30.28 -27.77 -14.80
C VAL A 42 -30.08 -28.37 -16.19
N LYS A 43 -29.15 -27.84 -17.00
CA LYS A 43 -28.85 -28.42 -18.32
C LYS A 43 -28.37 -29.86 -18.22
N SER A 44 -27.48 -30.14 -17.28
CA SER A 44 -26.96 -31.50 -17.03
C SER A 44 -28.08 -32.48 -16.66
N ILE A 45 -29.00 -32.03 -15.81
CA ILE A 45 -30.14 -32.85 -15.37
C ILE A 45 -31.10 -33.11 -16.53
N ILE A 46 -31.44 -32.09 -17.32
CA ILE A 46 -32.31 -32.25 -18.49
C ILE A 46 -31.70 -33.27 -19.49
N GLU A 47 -30.40 -33.19 -19.73
CA GLU A 47 -29.69 -34.13 -20.60
C GLU A 47 -29.73 -35.57 -20.08
N GLU A 48 -29.59 -35.79 -18.78
CA GLU A 48 -29.61 -37.14 -18.20
C GLU A 48 -31.02 -37.72 -18.14
N VAL A 49 -31.99 -36.91 -17.72
CA VAL A 49 -33.40 -37.31 -17.66
C VAL A 49 -33.92 -37.65 -19.06
N SER A 50 -33.45 -36.94 -20.10
CA SER A 50 -33.81 -37.23 -21.49
C SER A 50 -33.31 -38.59 -22.00
N LYS A 51 -32.24 -39.14 -21.39
CA LYS A 51 -31.62 -40.43 -21.75
C LYS A 51 -32.23 -41.62 -21.01
N LEU A 52 -33.06 -41.40 -19.99
CA LEU A 52 -33.72 -42.47 -19.26
C LEU A 52 -34.87 -43.07 -20.08
N PRO A 53 -35.01 -44.41 -20.10
CA PRO A 53 -36.02 -45.10 -20.92
C PRO A 53 -37.46 -44.80 -20.47
N ASN A 54 -37.66 -44.56 -19.17
CA ASN A 54 -38.89 -44.02 -18.61
C ASN A 54 -38.64 -42.56 -18.27
N LYS A 55 -39.04 -41.63 -19.14
CA LYS A 55 -38.88 -40.18 -18.93
C LYS A 55 -39.78 -39.74 -17.76
N PRO A 56 -39.23 -39.50 -16.55
CA PRO A 56 -40.06 -39.03 -15.45
C PRO A 56 -40.59 -37.63 -15.77
N LEU A 57 -41.88 -37.39 -15.53
CA LEU A 57 -42.49 -36.07 -15.70
C LEU A 57 -42.12 -35.10 -14.57
N LEU A 58 -41.61 -35.60 -13.44
CA LEU A 58 -41.32 -34.84 -12.23
C LEU A 58 -39.83 -34.96 -11.85
N ILE A 59 -39.19 -33.81 -11.63
CA ILE A 59 -37.84 -33.69 -11.07
C ILE A 59 -37.96 -33.47 -9.57
N ASN A 60 -37.38 -34.39 -8.81
CA ASN A 60 -37.36 -34.36 -7.35
C ASN A 60 -36.03 -33.87 -6.79
N ARG A 61 -36.05 -33.52 -5.51
CA ARG A 61 -34.87 -33.05 -4.76
C ARG A 61 -33.70 -34.04 -4.78
N GLU A 62 -33.97 -35.33 -4.64
CA GLU A 62 -32.93 -36.38 -4.61
C GLU A 62 -32.10 -36.42 -5.90
N LEU A 63 -32.74 -36.21 -7.07
CA LEU A 63 -32.04 -36.17 -8.36
C LEU A 63 -31.13 -34.94 -8.46
N LEU A 64 -31.59 -33.79 -7.96
CA LEU A 64 -30.83 -32.55 -7.92
C LEU A 64 -29.62 -32.67 -6.98
N GLU A 65 -29.81 -33.23 -5.79
CA GLU A 65 -28.75 -33.42 -4.79
C GLU A 65 -27.66 -34.39 -5.27
N LYS A 66 -28.07 -35.50 -5.89
CA LYS A 66 -27.12 -36.45 -6.50
C LYS A 66 -26.24 -35.77 -7.56
N LYS A 67 -26.83 -34.95 -8.43
CA LYS A 67 -26.07 -34.25 -9.48
C LYS A 67 -25.24 -33.09 -8.95
N ALA A 68 -25.74 -32.38 -7.95
CA ALA A 68 -24.99 -31.32 -7.27
C ALA A 68 -23.73 -31.91 -6.60
N SER A 69 -23.83 -33.05 -5.94
CA SER A 69 -22.69 -33.73 -5.32
C SER A 69 -21.66 -34.30 -6.31
N GLU A 70 -22.10 -34.77 -7.47
CA GLU A 70 -21.21 -35.16 -8.58
C GLU A 70 -20.46 -33.96 -9.16
N LEU A 71 -21.16 -32.83 -9.37
CA LEU A 71 -20.54 -31.58 -9.80
C LEU A 71 -19.58 -31.00 -8.76
N TRP A 72 -19.92 -31.06 -7.47
CA TRP A 72 -19.03 -30.66 -6.38
C TRP A 72 -17.78 -31.53 -6.29
N SER A 73 -17.92 -32.85 -6.51
CA SER A 73 -16.78 -33.77 -6.53
C SER A 73 -15.85 -33.46 -7.71
N SER A 74 -16.42 -33.12 -8.87
CA SER A 74 -15.67 -32.68 -10.06
C SER A 74 -15.00 -31.32 -9.87
N GLU A 75 -15.66 -30.34 -9.26
CA GLU A 75 -15.11 -29.00 -9.02
C GLU A 75 -14.07 -29.00 -7.89
N ALA A 76 -14.27 -29.80 -6.84
CA ALA A 76 -13.29 -30.00 -5.77
C ALA A 76 -12.05 -30.75 -6.29
N ALA A 77 -12.22 -31.72 -7.21
CA ALA A 77 -11.10 -32.36 -7.91
C ALA A 77 -10.35 -31.39 -8.85
N GLN A 78 -11.05 -30.42 -9.46
CA GLN A 78 -10.41 -29.35 -10.27
C GLN A 78 -9.72 -28.27 -9.43
N LYS A 79 -10.15 -28.04 -8.18
CA LYS A 79 -9.48 -27.13 -7.23
C LYS A 79 -8.32 -27.78 -6.46
N SER A 80 -8.19 -29.10 -6.50
CA SER A 80 -6.93 -29.77 -6.14
C SER A 80 -5.86 -29.28 -7.11
N MET A 81 -4.80 -28.71 -6.55
CA MET A 81 -3.70 -28.05 -7.26
C MET A 81 -3.32 -28.82 -8.55
N VAL A 82 -3.64 -28.22 -9.70
CA VAL A 82 -3.04 -28.63 -10.97
C VAL A 82 -1.56 -28.23 -10.91
N THR A 83 -0.72 -29.08 -10.34
CA THR A 83 0.72 -29.12 -10.61
C THR A 83 0.99 -29.81 -11.95
N GLY A 84 0.18 -29.48 -12.95
CA GLY A 84 0.42 -29.82 -14.35
C GLY A 84 0.89 -28.57 -15.08
N LYS A 85 1.92 -28.70 -15.93
CA LYS A 85 2.30 -27.66 -16.90
C LYS A 85 1.12 -27.40 -17.84
N THR A 86 0.15 -26.59 -17.42
CA THR A 86 -0.64 -25.85 -18.39
C THR A 86 0.34 -24.93 -19.09
N GLY A 87 0.27 -24.86 -20.42
CA GLY A 87 1.14 -23.99 -21.24
C GLY A 87 0.82 -22.51 -21.05
N PHE A 88 0.71 -22.04 -19.80
CA PHE A 88 0.58 -20.65 -19.49
C PHE A 88 1.86 -19.94 -19.91
N GLN A 89 1.80 -19.28 -21.06
CA GLN A 89 2.81 -18.34 -21.50
C GLN A 89 2.33 -16.95 -21.07
N PRO A 90 2.90 -16.38 -19.99
CA PRO A 90 2.55 -15.02 -19.63
C PRO A 90 3.04 -14.08 -20.73
N PHE A 91 2.21 -13.11 -21.13
CA PHE A 91 2.59 -12.07 -22.11
C PHE A 91 3.93 -11.40 -21.76
N ALA A 92 4.21 -11.20 -20.47
CA ALA A 92 5.48 -10.65 -19.99
C ALA A 92 6.73 -11.46 -20.41
N LYS A 93 6.60 -12.74 -20.77
CA LYS A 93 7.70 -13.57 -21.26
C LYS A 93 8.12 -13.22 -22.70
N GLU A 94 7.21 -12.63 -23.48
CA GLU A 94 7.44 -12.21 -24.87
C GLU A 94 7.95 -10.77 -24.96
N VAL A 95 7.84 -10.01 -23.88
CA VAL A 95 8.34 -8.64 -23.79
C VAL A 95 9.85 -8.69 -23.50
N GLU A 96 10.66 -8.08 -24.36
CA GLU A 96 12.10 -7.96 -24.13
C GLU A 96 12.39 -7.12 -22.89
N ALA A 97 13.36 -7.58 -22.09
CA ALA A 97 13.77 -6.86 -20.89
C ALA A 97 14.62 -5.64 -21.27
N ASP A 98 14.12 -4.45 -20.94
CA ASP A 98 14.89 -3.21 -20.97
C ASP A 98 15.27 -2.85 -19.52
N LEU A 99 16.46 -3.29 -19.10
CA LEU A 99 16.95 -3.10 -17.73
C LEU A 99 18.27 -2.34 -17.75
N THR A 100 18.29 -1.22 -17.01
CA THR A 100 19.51 -0.45 -16.76
C THR A 100 19.74 -0.35 -15.26
N VAL A 101 20.91 -0.82 -14.79
CA VAL A 101 21.35 -0.60 -13.40
C VAL A 101 21.88 0.82 -13.30
N LEU A 102 21.14 1.69 -12.61
CA LEU A 102 21.52 3.10 -12.44
C LEU A 102 22.59 3.29 -11.35
N GLU A 103 22.51 2.49 -10.29
CA GLU A 103 23.44 2.55 -9.16
C GLU A 103 23.48 1.17 -8.48
N ASP A 104 24.68 0.64 -8.29
CA ASP A 104 24.93 -0.52 -7.43
C ASP A 104 25.64 -0.05 -6.15
N PRO A 105 24.93 0.04 -5.02
CA PRO A 105 25.53 0.43 -3.76
C PRO A 105 26.36 -0.69 -3.12
N ALA A 106 26.19 -1.97 -3.53
CA ALA A 106 26.79 -3.13 -2.85
C ALA A 106 28.33 -3.08 -2.86
N GLU A 107 28.92 -2.57 -3.94
CA GLU A 107 30.38 -2.41 -4.06
C GLU A 107 30.97 -1.32 -3.15
N LYS A 108 30.14 -0.39 -2.64
CA LYS A 108 30.56 0.77 -1.86
C LYS A 108 30.34 0.63 -0.35
N LEU A 109 29.90 -0.52 0.13
CA LEU A 109 29.51 -0.74 1.53
C LEU A 109 30.68 -1.02 2.50
N SER A 110 31.94 -0.94 2.05
CA SER A 110 33.11 -1.15 2.92
C SER A 110 33.42 0.09 3.76
N GLY A 111 32.76 0.24 4.90
CA GLY A 111 33.16 1.21 5.95
C GLY A 111 34.16 0.57 6.92
N THR A 112 35.22 1.28 7.28
CA THR A 112 36.15 0.86 8.36
C THR A 112 35.54 1.07 9.75
N GLY A 113 34.45 1.84 9.84
CA GLY A 113 33.78 2.17 11.09
C GLY A 113 34.54 3.23 11.91
N SER A 114 35.44 3.97 11.27
CA SER A 114 36.21 5.02 11.95
C SER A 114 35.34 6.21 12.36
N LEU A 115 35.76 6.94 13.40
CA LEU A 115 35.06 8.15 13.84
C LEU A 115 34.93 9.19 12.71
N ASN A 116 35.96 9.31 11.87
CA ASN A 116 35.94 10.24 10.74
C ASN A 116 34.90 9.85 9.69
N GLU A 117 34.74 8.56 9.40
CA GLU A 117 33.67 8.08 8.50
C GLU A 117 32.28 8.36 9.07
N TYR A 118 32.09 8.21 10.37
CA TYR A 118 30.83 8.55 11.04
C TYR A 118 30.51 10.05 10.90
N ILE A 119 31.49 10.92 11.17
CA ILE A 119 31.33 12.37 11.01
C ILE A 119 30.99 12.72 9.55
N GLU A 120 31.71 12.16 8.58
CA GLU A 120 31.45 12.42 7.16
C GLU A 120 30.08 11.89 6.72
N TYR A 121 29.63 10.75 7.26
CA TYR A 121 28.29 10.22 7.01
C TYR A 121 27.18 11.20 7.43
N PHE A 122 27.26 11.77 8.65
CA PHE A 122 26.27 12.74 9.12
C PHE A 122 26.33 14.06 8.35
N LYS A 123 27.53 14.51 7.97
CA LYS A 123 27.69 15.68 7.09
C LYS A 123 27.09 15.45 5.70
N ASP A 124 27.31 14.27 5.11
CA ASP A 124 26.76 13.90 3.81
C ASP A 124 25.23 13.82 3.88
N ARG A 125 24.68 13.17 4.92
CA ARG A 125 23.24 13.17 5.21
C ARG A 125 22.68 14.58 5.27
N PHE A 126 23.30 15.47 6.06
CA PHE A 126 22.88 16.86 6.19
C PHE A 126 22.91 17.58 4.83
N LYS A 127 24.00 17.48 4.08
CA LYS A 127 24.16 18.13 2.76
C LYS A 127 23.11 17.63 1.76
N LYS A 128 22.86 16.32 1.69
CA LYS A 128 21.87 15.71 0.79
C LYS A 128 20.45 16.18 1.11
N LEU A 129 20.05 16.11 2.38
CA LEU A 129 18.70 16.51 2.80
C LEU A 129 18.51 18.03 2.72
N SER A 130 19.52 18.82 3.08
CA SER A 130 19.52 20.27 2.88
C SER A 130 19.36 20.65 1.41
N ARG A 131 20.01 19.92 0.48
CA ARG A 131 19.83 20.11 -0.96
C ARG A 131 18.40 19.81 -1.43
N ILE A 132 17.74 18.79 -0.86
CA ILE A 132 16.33 18.47 -1.18
C ILE A 132 15.42 19.59 -0.67
N LEU A 133 15.59 19.99 0.59
CA LEU A 133 14.82 21.07 1.23
C LEU A 133 14.95 22.39 0.47
N ASN A 134 16.17 22.80 0.11
CA ASN A 134 16.43 24.07 -0.60
C ASN A 134 15.82 24.14 -2.02
N ARG A 135 15.40 23.01 -2.61
CA ARG A 135 14.69 23.02 -3.90
C ARG A 135 13.22 23.45 -3.74
N ARG A 136 12.68 23.42 -2.53
CA ARG A 136 11.30 23.82 -2.27
C ARG A 136 11.20 25.34 -2.15
N VAL A 137 10.16 25.91 -2.77
CA VAL A 137 9.91 27.36 -2.77
C VAL A 137 9.65 27.88 -1.36
N ASP A 138 8.97 27.10 -0.52
CA ASP A 138 8.62 27.43 0.86
C ASP A 138 9.80 27.30 1.84
N VAL A 139 10.95 26.74 1.43
CA VAL A 139 12.18 26.65 2.24
C VAL A 139 13.27 27.59 1.73
N ARG A 140 13.07 28.23 0.57
CA ARG A 140 14.05 29.12 -0.06
C ARG A 140 14.52 30.21 0.91
N ASN A 141 15.81 30.54 0.85
CA ASN A 141 16.51 31.50 1.73
C ASN A 141 16.66 31.04 3.19
N ALA A 142 16.73 29.72 3.44
CA ALA A 142 17.21 29.24 4.72
C ALA A 142 18.66 29.69 4.95
N VAL A 143 18.94 30.16 6.16
CA VAL A 143 20.24 30.69 6.61
C VAL A 143 20.90 29.71 7.58
N THR A 144 22.18 29.91 7.91
CA THR A 144 22.84 29.12 8.96
C THR A 144 22.31 29.52 10.33
N ILE A 145 22.50 28.66 11.34
CA ILE A 145 22.16 28.95 12.73
C ILE A 145 22.91 30.21 13.23
N VAL A 146 24.17 30.37 12.81
CA VAL A 146 24.99 31.55 13.14
C VAL A 146 24.36 32.84 12.58
N GLU A 147 23.87 32.80 11.34
CA GLU A 147 23.17 33.93 10.73
C GLU A 147 21.82 34.21 11.40
N ALA A 148 21.07 33.17 11.75
CA ALA A 148 19.81 33.30 12.49
C ALA A 148 20.01 33.96 13.86
N PHE A 149 21.12 33.69 14.55
CA PHE A 149 21.47 34.40 15.79
C PHE A 149 21.80 35.87 15.58
N LYS A 150 22.28 36.28 14.40
CA LYS A 150 22.55 37.69 14.06
C LYS A 150 21.29 38.45 13.62
N ALA A 151 20.21 37.74 13.29
CA ALA A 151 18.97 38.36 12.84
C ALA A 151 18.36 39.29 13.92
N PRO A 152 17.62 40.34 13.50
CA PRO A 152 16.90 41.21 14.43
C PRO A 152 15.92 40.42 15.31
N VAL A 153 15.70 40.87 16.55
CA VAL A 153 14.70 40.25 17.43
C VAL A 153 13.32 40.37 16.80
N LYS A 154 12.47 39.34 16.97
CA LYS A 154 11.14 39.23 16.34
C LYS A 154 11.13 39.10 14.81
N SER A 155 12.29 39.03 14.14
CA SER A 155 12.33 38.67 12.72
C SER A 155 12.07 37.17 12.54
N GLU A 156 11.42 36.83 11.42
CA GLU A 156 11.23 35.46 10.99
C GLU A 156 12.37 35.05 10.06
N VAL A 157 13.01 33.93 10.37
CA VAL A 157 14.09 33.34 9.57
C VAL A 157 13.86 31.84 9.45
N LYS A 158 14.43 31.24 8.41
CA LYS A 158 14.38 29.79 8.20
C LYS A 158 15.76 29.20 8.42
N ILE A 159 15.83 28.09 9.12
CA ILE A 159 17.08 27.34 9.32
C ILE A 159 16.85 25.89 8.91
N ILE A 160 17.87 25.27 8.31
CA ILE A 160 17.90 23.82 8.06
C ILE A 160 18.89 23.24 9.06
N CYS A 161 18.43 22.29 9.87
CA CYS A 161 19.21 21.74 10.96
C CYS A 161 18.82 20.28 11.23
N MET A 162 19.72 19.55 11.87
CA MET A 162 19.54 18.18 12.31
C MET A 162 19.11 18.15 13.77
N VAL A 163 18.14 17.30 14.11
CA VAL A 163 17.62 17.17 15.48
C VAL A 163 18.56 16.30 16.31
N THR A 164 19.12 16.85 17.39
CA THR A 164 20.04 16.14 18.29
C THR A 164 19.36 15.68 19.57
N GLU A 165 18.37 16.44 20.05
CA GLU A 165 17.60 16.10 21.25
C GLU A 165 16.16 16.63 21.17
N LYS A 166 15.23 15.90 21.79
CA LYS A 166 13.82 16.31 21.92
C LYS A 166 13.33 16.08 23.35
N ARG A 167 12.84 17.13 24.02
CA ARG A 167 12.24 17.07 25.36
C ARG A 167 10.83 17.66 25.34
N GLU A 168 9.83 16.83 25.62
CA GLU A 168 8.43 17.24 25.65
C GLU A 168 7.97 17.57 27.08
N SER A 169 7.14 18.59 27.21
CA SER A 169 6.52 19.03 28.46
C SER A 169 5.09 19.50 28.23
N SER A 170 4.32 19.73 29.30
CA SER A 170 2.95 20.27 29.20
C SER A 170 2.87 21.64 28.51
N ARG A 171 3.95 22.44 28.57
CA ARG A 171 4.00 23.79 27.99
C ARG A 171 4.44 23.80 26.52
N GLY A 172 5.05 22.73 26.03
CA GLY A 172 5.68 22.70 24.72
C GLY A 172 6.83 21.70 24.62
N ILE A 173 7.48 21.68 23.45
CA ILE A 173 8.62 20.80 23.15
C ILE A 173 9.87 21.67 23.00
N PHE A 174 10.94 21.29 23.69
CA PHE A 174 12.28 21.82 23.46
C PHE A 174 13.04 20.87 22.54
N ILE A 175 13.60 21.41 21.46
CA ILE A 175 14.34 20.65 20.46
C ILE A 175 15.74 21.25 20.37
N GLN A 176 16.77 20.43 20.61
CA GLN A 176 18.15 20.80 20.31
C GLN A 176 18.43 20.42 18.87
N VAL A 177 19.05 21.35 18.14
CA VAL A 177 19.38 21.17 16.74
C VAL A 177 20.80 21.65 16.45
N GLU A 178 21.39 21.11 15.39
CA GLU A 178 22.70 21.52 14.89
C GLU A 178 22.71 21.68 13.37
N ASP A 179 23.57 22.55 12.85
CA ASP A 179 23.97 22.59 11.46
C ASP A 179 25.49 22.31 11.34
N LEU A 180 26.13 22.70 10.23
CA LEU A 180 27.57 22.48 10.05
C LEU A 180 28.44 23.43 10.89
N GLU A 181 27.87 24.48 11.48
CA GLU A 181 28.59 25.60 12.09
C GLU A 181 28.25 25.81 13.57
N ALA A 182 27.00 25.54 13.98
CA ALA A 182 26.50 25.87 15.30
C ALA A 182 25.31 25.00 15.75
N ASN A 183 24.97 25.14 17.04
CA ASN A 183 23.84 24.49 17.68
C ASN A 183 22.82 25.53 18.15
N ALA A 184 21.55 25.14 18.25
CA ALA A 184 20.49 26.00 18.76
C ALA A 184 19.41 25.22 19.51
N THR A 185 18.68 25.92 20.37
CA THR A 185 17.46 25.41 21.00
C THR A 185 16.24 26.06 20.38
N ILE A 186 15.30 25.23 19.91
CA ILE A 186 14.02 25.63 19.37
C ILE A 186 12.91 25.20 20.34
N PHE A 187 12.04 26.14 20.71
CA PHE A 187 10.85 25.88 21.49
C PHE A 187 9.62 25.83 20.58
N VAL A 188 8.84 24.76 20.72
CA VAL A 188 7.55 24.56 20.05
C VAL A 188 6.43 24.70 21.09
N PRO A 189 5.69 25.82 21.10
CA PRO A 189 4.59 26.03 22.04
C PRO A 189 3.45 25.02 21.87
N SER A 190 2.84 24.55 22.96
CA SER A 190 1.70 23.62 22.89
C SER A 190 0.39 24.25 22.40
N ASN A 191 0.28 25.58 22.42
CA ASN A 191 -0.89 26.31 21.93
C ASN A 191 -0.99 26.37 20.40
N ASN A 192 0.10 26.07 19.68
CA ASN A 192 0.07 25.93 18.23
C ASN A 192 -0.04 24.43 17.87
N HIS A 193 -1.28 23.92 17.87
CA HIS A 193 -1.54 22.48 17.73
C HIS A 193 -0.97 21.85 16.46
N GLU A 194 -0.93 22.57 15.34
CA GLU A 194 -0.39 22.05 14.09
C GLU A 194 1.12 21.82 14.19
N VAL A 195 1.87 22.85 14.60
CA VAL A 195 3.33 22.80 14.73
C VAL A 195 3.74 21.87 15.86
N PHE A 196 2.98 21.86 16.96
CA PHE A 196 3.20 20.94 18.07
C PHE A 196 3.10 19.48 17.61
N ARG A 197 2.06 19.11 16.83
CA ARG A 197 1.95 17.76 16.25
C ARG A 197 3.11 17.42 15.30
N LYS A 198 3.57 18.38 14.48
CA LYS A 198 4.77 18.20 13.65
C LYS A 198 6.00 17.93 14.53
N GLY A 199 6.18 18.71 15.59
CA GLY A 199 7.26 18.56 16.57
C GLY A 199 7.25 17.22 17.31
N GLN A 200 6.07 16.73 17.71
CA GLN A 200 5.93 15.41 18.35
C GLN A 200 6.41 14.27 17.45
N ARG A 201 6.18 14.37 16.14
CA ARG A 201 6.56 13.36 15.14
C ARG A 201 8.04 13.41 14.73
N LEU A 202 8.79 14.43 15.14
CA LEU A 202 10.22 14.51 14.86
C LEU A 202 10.98 13.39 15.58
N VAL A 203 11.96 12.85 14.89
CA VAL A 203 12.90 11.84 15.40
C VAL A 203 14.31 12.43 15.50
N LEU A 204 15.16 11.80 16.30
CA LEU A 204 16.58 12.18 16.38
C LEU A 204 17.26 11.93 15.04
N ASP A 205 18.33 12.67 14.78
CA ASP A 205 19.14 12.66 13.57
C ASP A 205 18.40 13.04 12.27
N GLN A 206 17.17 13.54 12.41
CA GLN A 206 16.35 14.00 11.28
C GLN A 206 16.77 15.42 10.87
N VAL A 207 17.01 15.61 9.57
CA VAL A 207 17.27 16.94 9.00
C VAL A 207 15.96 17.55 8.53
N VAL A 208 15.61 18.72 9.09
CA VAL A 208 14.36 19.43 8.79
C VAL A 208 14.63 20.92 8.66
N CYS A 209 13.68 21.65 8.06
CA CYS A 209 13.70 23.09 8.07
C CYS A 209 12.72 23.62 9.13
N PHE A 210 13.16 24.55 9.97
CA PHE A 210 12.29 25.28 10.87
C PHE A 210 12.10 26.71 10.36
N SER A 211 10.84 27.17 10.29
CA SER A 211 10.58 28.61 10.31
C SER A 211 10.54 29.06 11.76
N ILE A 212 11.36 30.04 12.11
CA ILE A 212 11.62 30.45 13.49
C ILE A 212 11.52 31.95 13.68
N VAL A 213 11.17 32.35 14.90
CA VAL A 213 11.29 33.72 15.36
C VAL A 213 12.31 33.79 16.49
N LYS A 214 13.21 34.78 16.44
CA LYS A 214 14.21 35.01 17.48
C LYS A 214 13.57 35.52 18.77
N GLY A 215 13.76 34.77 19.86
CA GLY A 215 13.36 35.13 21.23
C GLY A 215 14.41 35.97 21.97
N GLU A 216 14.13 36.31 23.23
CA GLU A 216 14.93 37.28 24.02
C GLU A 216 16.16 36.68 24.73
N ARG A 217 16.46 35.37 24.58
CA ARG A 217 17.58 34.70 25.29
C ARG A 217 18.28 33.61 24.48
N ASN A 218 18.65 33.89 23.24
CA ASN A 218 19.33 32.93 22.33
C ASN A 218 18.60 31.59 22.15
N PHE A 219 17.28 31.58 22.25
CA PHE A 219 16.46 30.47 21.81
C PHE A 219 15.47 30.95 20.75
N PHE A 220 15.06 30.02 19.90
CA PHE A 220 14.13 30.27 18.81
C PHE A 220 12.74 29.75 19.16
N ILE A 221 11.70 30.40 18.65
CA ILE A 221 10.32 29.92 18.75
C ILE A 221 9.91 29.41 17.36
N ALA A 222 9.48 28.16 17.27
CA ALA A 222 9.02 27.58 16.02
C ALA A 222 7.69 28.21 15.57
N LYS A 223 7.67 28.69 14.32
CA LYS A 223 6.47 29.08 13.59
C LYS A 223 5.95 27.97 12.71
N ASP A 224 6.85 27.19 12.11
CA ASP A 224 6.50 26.00 11.34
C ASP A 224 7.69 25.02 11.27
N ILE A 225 7.40 23.77 10.92
CA ILE A 225 8.37 22.68 10.74
C ILE A 225 8.12 22.04 9.37
N LEU A 226 9.12 22.12 8.49
CA LEU A 226 9.07 21.65 7.12
C LEU A 226 9.97 20.41 6.98
N LEU A 227 9.33 19.27 6.71
CA LEU A 227 10.03 18.01 6.49
C LEU A 227 10.64 17.94 5.07
N PRO A 228 11.72 17.18 4.86
CA PRO A 228 12.18 16.88 3.50
C PRO A 228 11.06 16.15 2.77
N ASP A 229 10.66 16.69 1.62
CA ASP A 229 9.60 16.13 0.78
C ASP A 229 10.05 16.17 -0.69
N ILE A 230 9.47 15.29 -1.49
CA ILE A 230 9.79 15.14 -2.91
C ILE A 230 8.70 15.87 -3.70
N PRO A 231 9.05 16.71 -4.69
CA PRO A 231 8.05 17.36 -5.52
C PRO A 231 7.17 16.32 -6.21
N MET A 232 5.86 16.56 -6.23
CA MET A 232 4.93 15.73 -6.99
C MET A 232 5.32 15.77 -8.48
N ARG A 233 5.72 14.63 -9.02
CA ARG A 233 5.98 14.44 -10.45
C ARG A 233 4.88 13.58 -11.05
N LYS A 234 4.48 13.87 -12.28
CA LYS A 234 3.61 12.97 -13.04
C LYS A 234 4.36 11.63 -13.21
N PRO A 235 3.74 10.50 -12.85
CA PRO A 235 4.40 9.20 -13.02
C PRO A 235 4.63 8.93 -14.50
N ASN A 236 5.81 8.39 -14.83
CA ASN A 236 6.06 7.82 -16.15
C ASN A 236 5.37 6.46 -16.20
N LEU A 237 4.38 6.31 -17.08
CA LEU A 237 3.66 5.05 -17.26
C LEU A 237 4.33 4.23 -18.35
N SER A 238 4.32 2.91 -18.19
CA SER A 238 4.74 2.00 -19.25
C SER A 238 3.72 2.03 -20.39
N PRO A 239 4.15 2.14 -21.66
CA PRO A 239 3.26 1.93 -22.80
C PRO A 239 2.84 0.45 -22.92
N THR A 240 3.62 -0.46 -22.35
CA THR A 240 3.39 -1.91 -22.38
C THR A 240 2.59 -2.34 -21.15
N PRO A 241 1.52 -3.15 -21.30
CA PRO A 241 0.67 -3.62 -20.19
C PRO A 241 1.34 -4.77 -19.42
N VAL A 242 2.47 -4.46 -18.77
CA VAL A 242 3.19 -5.36 -17.87
C VAL A 242 2.95 -4.96 -16.42
N TYR A 243 3.03 -5.93 -15.51
CA TYR A 243 2.80 -5.73 -14.08
C TYR A 243 4.10 -5.96 -13.31
N ALA A 244 4.29 -5.18 -12.24
CA ALA A 244 5.33 -5.44 -11.26
C ALA A 244 4.70 -6.10 -10.02
N ALA A 245 5.21 -7.26 -9.61
CA ALA A 245 4.87 -7.88 -8.34
C ALA A 245 5.93 -7.50 -7.30
N LEU A 246 5.53 -6.79 -6.26
CA LEU A 246 6.40 -6.41 -5.14
C LEU A 246 6.21 -7.43 -4.02
N LEU A 247 7.18 -8.33 -3.87
CA LEU A 247 7.21 -9.34 -2.83
C LEU A 247 8.42 -9.06 -1.93
N SER A 248 8.24 -9.17 -0.61
CA SER A 248 9.32 -9.13 0.36
C SER A 248 9.13 -10.25 1.38
N ASP A 249 10.19 -10.58 2.11
CA ASP A 249 10.10 -11.35 3.36
C ASP A 249 9.37 -12.68 3.21
N LEU A 250 9.71 -13.42 2.15
CA LEU A 250 9.08 -14.71 1.82
C LEU A 250 9.19 -15.75 2.95
N HIS A 251 10.10 -15.58 3.93
CA HIS A 251 10.28 -16.37 5.16
C HIS A 251 9.89 -17.85 5.00
N VAL A 252 10.38 -18.47 3.92
CA VAL A 252 9.95 -19.81 3.53
C VAL A 252 10.46 -20.78 4.58
N GLY A 253 9.54 -21.48 5.25
CA GLY A 253 9.88 -22.44 6.29
C GLY A 253 10.05 -21.86 7.70
N SER A 254 9.62 -20.63 7.97
CA SER A 254 9.54 -20.14 9.36
C SER A 254 8.57 -21.02 10.17
N SER A 255 9.11 -21.67 11.20
CA SER A 255 8.40 -22.51 12.18
C SER A 255 8.10 -21.72 13.44
#